data_AF-A0A257JS88-F1
#
_entry.id   AF-A0A257JS88-F1
#
_cell.length_a   1.000
_cell.length_b   1.000
_cell.length_c   1.000
_cell.angle_alpha   90.00
_cell.angle_beta   90.00
_cell.angle_gamma   90.00
#
_symmetry.space_group_name_H-M   'P 1'
#
loop_
_entity.id
_entity.type
_entity.pdbx_description
1 polymer ?
#
loop_
_entity_poly.entity_id
_entity_poly.type
_entity_poly.pdbx_seq_one_letter_code
_entity_poly.pdbx_strand_id
1 'polypeptide(L)'
;MEYRLFGQVTRALMDIQDLPRYEIARRMDALDWNRRVWSFMAADCASADNALPENLRASIISLSLWVSRYSSEVMQKGEDVEPLIDINRTIMQGLASQIERQNEALQTAEQG
;
A
#
# COMPACT_ATOMS: atom_id res chain seq x y z
N MET A 1 2.79 -1.21 11.98
CA MET A 1 1.41 -0.64 12.00
C MET A 1 0.85 -0.55 10.59
N GLU A 2 1.71 -0.39 9.58
CA GLU A 2 1.35 -0.26 8.16
C GLU A 2 0.62 -1.48 7.60
N TYR A 3 0.99 -2.70 7.98
CA TYR A 3 0.35 -3.92 7.45
C TYR A 3 -1.18 -3.91 7.65
N ARG A 4 -1.67 -3.48 8.82
CA ARG A 4 -3.11 -3.38 9.10
C ARG A 4 -3.78 -2.28 8.26
N LEU A 5 -3.11 -1.15 8.07
CA LEU A 5 -3.63 -0.05 7.25
C LEU A 5 -3.74 -0.46 5.78
N PHE A 6 -2.73 -1.15 5.25
CA PHE A 6 -2.78 -1.73 3.90
C PHE A 6 -3.94 -2.72 3.77
N GLY A 7 -4.11 -3.63 4.72
CA GLY A 7 -5.22 -4.59 4.67
C GLY A 7 -6.61 -3.95 4.68
N GLN A 8 -6.78 -2.88 5.46
CA GLN A 8 -8.05 -2.15 5.51
C GLN A 8 -8.33 -1.38 4.23
N VAL A 9 -7.32 -0.67 3.68
CA VAL A 9 -7.52 0.11 2.46
C VAL A 9 -7.65 -0.79 1.23
N THR A 10 -6.97 -1.94 1.18
CA THR A 10 -7.19 -2.95 0.13
C THR A 10 -8.64 -3.46 0.15
N ARG A 11 -9.20 -3.71 1.33
CA ARG A 11 -10.61 -4.11 1.43
C ARG A 11 -11.53 -3.00 0.93
N ALA A 12 -11.27 -1.75 1.31
CA ALA A 12 -12.05 -0.61 0.82
C ALA A 12 -11.98 -0.47 -0.72
N LEU A 13 -10.82 -0.73 -1.33
CA LEU A 13 -10.69 -0.76 -2.79
C LEU A 13 -11.48 -1.91 -3.44
N MET A 14 -11.47 -3.10 -2.83
CA MET A 14 -12.29 -4.23 -3.28
C MET A 14 -13.79 -3.91 -3.18
N ASP A 15 -14.21 -3.26 -2.10
CA ASP A 15 -15.62 -2.89 -1.91
C ASP A 15 -16.12 -1.92 -3.00
N ILE A 16 -15.23 -1.10 -3.59
CA ILE A 16 -15.60 -0.17 -4.68
C ILE A 16 -15.45 -0.75 -6.09
N GLN A 17 -14.86 -1.93 -6.25
CA GLN A 17 -14.66 -2.58 -7.55
C GLN A 17 -16.00 -2.79 -8.27
N ASP A 18 -16.95 -3.38 -7.54
CA ASP A 18 -18.30 -3.68 -8.05
C ASP A 18 -19.30 -2.54 -7.85
N LEU A 19 -18.88 -1.41 -7.26
CA LEU A 19 -19.80 -0.28 -7.08
C LEU A 19 -20.11 0.41 -8.41
N PRO A 20 -21.39 0.79 -8.63
CA PRO A 20 -21.76 1.61 -9.76
C PRO A 20 -20.93 2.90 -9.86
N ARG A 21 -20.65 3.36 -11.09
CA ARG A 21 -19.83 4.57 -11.32
C ARG A 21 -20.42 5.86 -10.74
N TYR A 22 -21.73 5.89 -10.50
CA TYR A 22 -22.40 7.05 -9.89
C TYR A 22 -22.20 7.15 -8.36
N GLU A 23 -21.64 6.11 -7.71
CA GLU A 23 -21.26 6.12 -6.28
C GLU A 23 -19.96 6.92 -6.05
N ILE A 24 -19.96 8.18 -6.53
CA ILE A 24 -18.75 9.02 -6.62
C ILE A 24 -18.10 9.21 -5.25
N ALA A 25 -18.89 9.52 -4.21
CA ALA A 25 -18.36 9.78 -2.87
C ALA A 25 -17.61 8.55 -2.31
N ARG A 26 -18.23 7.37 -2.34
CA ARG A 26 -17.64 6.14 -1.83
C ARG A 26 -16.37 5.74 -2.59
N ARG A 27 -16.39 5.91 -3.92
CA ARG A 27 -15.22 5.68 -4.78
C ARG A 27 -14.09 6.66 -4.46
N MET A 28 -14.42 7.94 -4.29
CA MET A 28 -13.46 8.98 -3.92
C MET A 28 -12.80 8.67 -2.57
N ASP A 29 -13.60 8.31 -1.57
CA ASP A 29 -13.12 8.06 -0.21
C ASP A 29 -12.11 6.91 -0.16
N ALA A 30 -12.40 5.79 -0.83
CA ALA A 30 -11.50 4.65 -0.88
C ALA A 30 -10.20 4.97 -1.64
N LEU A 31 -10.30 5.69 -2.77
CA LEU A 31 -9.13 6.10 -3.55
C LEU A 31 -8.26 7.11 -2.82
N ASP A 32 -8.86 8.12 -2.17
CA ASP A 32 -8.12 9.11 -1.36
C ASP A 32 -7.40 8.43 -0.19
N TRP A 33 -8.09 7.54 0.51
CA TRP A 33 -7.47 6.79 1.61
C TRP A 33 -6.26 5.99 1.12
N ASN A 34 -6.38 5.30 -0.02
CA ASN A 34 -5.26 4.57 -0.62
C ASN A 34 -4.06 5.49 -0.91
N ARG A 35 -4.31 6.66 -1.49
CA ARG A 35 -3.26 7.66 -1.77
C ARG A 35 -2.58 8.14 -0.49
N ARG A 36 -3.35 8.37 0.58
CA ARG A 36 -2.81 8.81 1.87
C ARG A 36 -1.92 7.76 2.52
N VAL A 37 -2.33 6.49 2.49
CA VAL A 37 -1.51 5.37 2.98
C VAL A 37 -0.18 5.28 2.22
N TRP A 38 -0.23 5.35 0.89
CA TRP A 38 0.98 5.33 0.06
C TRP A 38 1.86 6.56 0.24
N SER A 39 1.26 7.75 0.38
CA SER A 39 2.00 8.99 0.64
C SER A 39 2.72 8.95 1.98
N PHE A 40 2.10 8.39 3.02
CA PHE A 40 2.73 8.20 4.32
C PHE A 40 3.93 7.25 4.22
N MET A 41 3.77 6.11 3.53
CA MET A 41 4.85 5.14 3.35
C MET A 41 6.02 5.72 2.54
N ALA A 42 5.74 6.52 1.52
CA ALA A 42 6.77 7.21 0.75
C ALA A 42 7.52 8.27 1.57
N ALA A 43 6.81 9.02 2.41
CA ALA A 43 7.42 10.00 3.31
C ALA A 43 8.34 9.32 4.34
N ASP A 44 7.92 8.19 4.91
CA ASP A 44 8.77 7.40 5.79
C ASP A 44 10.02 6.87 5.05
N CYS A 45 9.85 6.34 3.83
CA CYS A 45 10.96 5.93 2.98
C CYS A 45 11.87 7.10 2.55
N ALA A 46 11.40 8.35 2.57
CA ALA A 46 12.23 9.51 2.26
C ALA A 46 13.10 9.95 3.47
N SER A 47 12.76 9.52 4.69
CA SER A 47 13.50 9.86 5.90
C SER A 47 14.94 9.32 5.86
N ALA A 48 15.89 10.09 6.40
CA ALA A 48 17.27 9.64 6.57
C ALA A 48 17.40 8.49 7.60
N ASP A 49 16.44 8.39 8.51
CA ASP A 49 16.41 7.37 9.57
C ASP A 49 15.74 6.06 9.13
N ASN A 50 15.27 5.98 7.88
CA ASN A 50 14.64 4.76 7.36
C ASN A 50 15.68 3.65 7.17
N ALA A 51 15.44 2.51 7.80
CA ALA A 51 16.38 1.38 7.83
C ALA A 51 16.36 0.49 6.57
N LEU A 52 15.51 0.78 5.58
CA LEU A 52 15.46 -0.02 4.36
C LEU A 52 16.61 0.33 3.40
N PRO A 53 17.05 -0.62 2.57
CA PRO A 53 18.00 -0.36 1.49
C PRO A 53 17.52 0.77 0.55
N GLU A 54 18.45 1.61 0.09
CA GLU A 54 18.17 2.78 -0.76
C GLU A 54 17.37 2.43 -2.01
N ASN A 55 17.72 1.34 -2.69
CA ASN A 55 17.01 0.86 -3.87
C ASN A 55 15.55 0.48 -3.58
N LEU A 56 15.29 -0.11 -2.40
CA LEU A 56 13.94 -0.47 -1.98
C LEU A 56 13.12 0.78 -1.64
N ARG A 57 13.72 1.74 -0.93
CA ARG A 57 13.11 3.05 -0.64
C ARG A 57 12.73 3.78 -1.93
N ALA A 58 13.65 3.85 -2.90
CA ALA A 58 13.39 4.46 -4.20
C ALA A 58 12.27 3.77 -4.99
N SER A 59 12.18 2.43 -4.90
CA SER A 59 11.10 1.65 -5.52
C SER A 59 9.74 1.96 -4.88
N ILE A 60 9.67 2.03 -3.55
CA ILE A 60 8.45 2.38 -2.81
C ILE A 60 7.97 3.79 -3.15
N ILE A 61 8.89 4.76 -3.18
CA ILE A 61 8.58 6.15 -3.57
C ILE A 61 8.01 6.17 -5.00
N SER A 62 8.65 5.47 -5.94
CA SER A 62 8.19 5.40 -7.33
C SER A 62 6.79 4.77 -7.45
N LEU A 63 6.52 3.70 -6.69
CA LEU A 63 5.20 3.08 -6.64
C LEU A 63 4.15 4.03 -6.05
N SER A 64 4.47 4.81 -5.02
CA SER A 64 3.53 5.79 -4.44
C SER A 64 3.09 6.85 -5.46
N LEU A 65 4.01 7.30 -6.32
CA LEU A 65 3.73 8.24 -7.40
C LEU A 65 2.82 7.59 -8.45
N TRP A 66 3.09 6.34 -8.82
CA TRP A 66 2.25 5.58 -9.73
C TRP A 66 0.84 5.39 -9.15
N VAL A 67 0.71 4.99 -7.88
CA VAL A 67 -0.59 4.82 -7.20
C VAL A 67 -1.38 6.12 -7.20
N SER A 68 -0.73 7.25 -6.88
CA SER A 68 -1.36 8.57 -6.92
C SER A 68 -1.90 8.87 -8.31
N ARG A 69 -1.07 8.72 -9.35
CA ARG A 69 -1.50 8.94 -10.74
C ARG A 69 -2.65 8.01 -11.14
N TYR A 70 -2.51 6.72 -10.92
CA TYR A 70 -3.49 5.73 -11.36
C TYR A 70 -4.82 5.87 -10.61
N SER A 71 -4.80 6.23 -9.32
CA SER A 71 -6.02 6.56 -8.56
C SER A 71 -6.80 7.72 -9.20
N SER A 72 -6.11 8.73 -9.76
CA SER A 72 -6.77 9.78 -10.54
C SER A 72 -7.40 9.24 -11.83
N GLU A 73 -6.75 8.28 -12.50
CA GLU A 73 -7.25 7.68 -13.74
C GLU A 73 -8.50 6.83 -13.48
N VAL A 74 -8.51 6.03 -12.41
CA VAL A 74 -9.70 5.32 -11.94
C VAL A 74 -10.85 6.30 -11.70
N MET A 75 -10.59 7.45 -11.07
CA MET A 75 -11.65 8.40 -10.76
C MET A 75 -12.16 9.18 -11.99
N GLN A 76 -11.27 9.64 -12.85
CA GLN A 76 -11.60 10.56 -13.95
C GLN A 76 -11.98 9.83 -15.25
N LYS A 77 -11.30 8.73 -15.54
CA LYS A 77 -11.47 7.95 -16.78
C LYS A 77 -12.28 6.68 -16.53
N GLY A 78 -12.42 6.27 -15.26
CA GLY A 78 -13.10 5.04 -14.89
C GLY A 78 -12.32 3.80 -15.33
N GLU A 79 -11.00 3.85 -15.18
CA GLU A 79 -10.14 2.66 -15.25
C GLU A 79 -10.51 1.64 -14.16
N ASP A 80 -10.03 0.41 -14.31
CA ASP A 80 -10.21 -0.65 -13.32
C ASP A 80 -9.46 -0.32 -12.02
N VAL A 81 -10.04 -0.67 -10.88
CA VAL A 81 -9.40 -0.53 -9.56
C VAL A 81 -8.48 -1.71 -9.24
N GLU A 82 -8.63 -2.86 -9.91
CA GLU A 82 -7.86 -4.09 -9.63
C GLU A 82 -6.34 -3.87 -9.56
N PRO A 83 -5.69 -3.06 -10.45
CA PRO A 83 -4.25 -2.83 -10.34
C PRO A 83 -3.81 -2.16 -9.01
N LEU A 84 -4.68 -1.35 -8.38
CA LEU A 84 -4.41 -0.78 -7.06
C LEU A 84 -4.56 -1.83 -5.94
N ILE A 85 -5.49 -2.77 -6.11
CA ILE A 85 -5.70 -3.88 -5.17
C ILE A 85 -4.49 -4.82 -5.21
N ASP A 86 -4.02 -5.17 -6.40
CA ASP A 86 -2.91 -6.11 -6.61
C ASP A 86 -1.58 -5.58 -6.08
N ILE A 87 -1.28 -4.30 -6.31
CA ILE A 87 -0.06 -3.71 -5.76
C ILE A 87 -0.09 -3.72 -4.22
N ASN A 88 -1.24 -3.42 -3.61
CA ASN A 88 -1.36 -3.46 -2.16
C ASN A 88 -1.19 -4.88 -1.62
N ARG A 89 -1.77 -5.90 -2.28
CA ARG A 89 -1.58 -7.32 -1.93
C ARG A 89 -0.11 -7.72 -2.01
N THR A 90 0.57 -7.32 -3.09
CA THR A 90 2.00 -7.60 -3.30
C THR A 90 2.87 -7.00 -2.19
N ILE A 91 2.61 -5.75 -1.81
CA ILE A 91 3.33 -5.10 -0.70
C ILE A 91 3.07 -5.82 0.62
N MET A 92 1.82 -6.17 0.92
CA MET A 92 1.49 -6.91 2.14
C MET A 92 2.20 -8.27 2.20
N GLN A 93 2.23 -9.03 1.10
CA GLN A 93 2.96 -10.30 1.03
C GLN A 93 4.44 -10.11 1.33
N GLY A 94 5.08 -9.11 0.72
CA GLY A 94 6.48 -8.78 0.99
C GLY A 94 6.75 -8.42 2.45
N LEU A 95 5.87 -7.62 3.07
CA LEU A 95 5.96 -7.23 4.48
C LEU A 95 5.75 -8.41 5.42
N ALA A 96 4.79 -9.30 5.14
CA ALA A 96 4.53 -10.49 5.95
C ALA A 96 5.77 -11.40 6.03
N SER A 97 6.39 -11.70 4.87
CA SER A 97 7.61 -12.49 4.84
C SER A 97 8.78 -11.86 5.58
N GLN A 98 8.86 -10.53 5.68
CA GLN A 98 9.89 -9.86 6.47
C GLN A 98 9.62 -9.95 7.98
N ILE A 99 8.36 -9.82 8.41
CA ILE A 99 7.95 -9.97 9.81
C ILE A 99 8.24 -11.40 10.30
N GLU A 100 7.91 -12.41 9.50
CA GLU A 100 8.20 -13.82 9.81
C GLU A 100 9.71 -14.03 10.04
N ARG A 101 10.56 -13.55 9.13
CA ARG A 101 12.03 -13.64 9.28
C ARG A 101 12.55 -12.93 10.53
N GLN A 102 11.99 -11.78 10.90
CA GLN A 102 12.37 -11.10 12.14
C GLN A 102 11.98 -11.88 13.39
N ASN A 103 10.78 -12.46 13.41
CA ASN A 103 10.31 -13.26 14.54
C ASN A 103 11.16 -14.51 14.75
N GLU A 104 11.53 -15.21 13.67
CA GLU A 104 12.42 -16.37 13.72
C GLU A 104 13.82 -16.01 14.25
N ALA A 105 14.38 -14.87 13.81
CA ALA A 105 15.67 -14.38 14.28
C ALA A 105 15.66 -14.05 15.77
N LEU A 106 14.58 -13.43 16.27
CA LEU A 106 14.40 -13.12 17.70
C LEU A 106 14.30 -14.40 18.55
N GLN A 107 13.51 -15.39 18.11
CA GLN A 107 13.38 -16.68 18.81
C GLN A 107 14.70 -17.44 18.89
N THR A 108 15.53 -17.37 17.84
CA THR A 108 16.85 -18.01 17.83
C THR A 108 17.83 -17.32 18.78
N ALA A 109 17.75 -15.99 18.90
CA ALA A 109 18.60 -15.20 19.79
C ALA A 109 18.26 -15.36 21.29
N GLU A 110 17.00 -15.70 21.62
CA GLU A 110 16.58 -15.98 23.01
C GLU A 110 16.96 -17.39 23.50
N GLN A 111 17.34 -18.29 22.58
CA GLN A 111 17.67 -19.70 22.88
C GLN A 111 19.18 -19.99 22.95
N GLY A 112 20.04 -19.01 22.66
CA GLY A 112 21.51 -19.14 22.67
C GLY A 112 22.18 -18.26 23.71
#